data_AF-A0A938FWG1-F1
#
_entry.id   AF-A0A938FWG1-F1
#
_cell.length_a   1.000
_cell.length_b   1.000
_cell.length_c   1.000
_cell.angle_alpha   90.00
_cell.angle_beta   90.00
_cell.angle_gamma   90.00
#
_symmetry.space_group_name_H-M   'P 1'
#
loop_
_entity.id
_entity.type
_entity.pdbx_description
1 polymer ?
#
loop_
_entity_poly.entity_id
_entity_poly.type
_entity_poly.pdbx_seq_one_letter_code
_entity_poly.pdbx_strand_id
1 'polypeptide(L)' 'MNTDERGYFDDAMTERAPGAIFEVSNTLGAGFLEKVYQRALLHELRLRGIRAAAEVSFPRPTLSASKKGSPSPTLFA' A
#
# COMPACT_ATOMS: atom_id res chain seq x y z
N MET A 1 -7.25 -17.98 -25.09
CA MET A 1 -6.57 -16.72 -24.72
C MET A 1 -5.76 -17.03 -23.48
N ASN A 2 -4.44 -17.09 -23.60
CA ASN A 2 -3.55 -17.26 -22.46
C ASN A 2 -2.84 -15.92 -22.32
N THR A 3 -3.23 -15.16 -21.31
CA THR A 3 -2.70 -13.82 -21.08
C THR A 3 -1.89 -13.89 -19.79
N ASP A 4 -0.69 -13.34 -19.93
CA ASP A 4 0.20 -12.83 -18.92
C ASP A 4 0.89 -13.78 -17.94
N GLU A 5 2.10 -14.14 -18.37
CA GLU A 5 3.34 -14.38 -17.62
C GLU A 5 3.74 -13.20 -16.69
N ARG A 6 2.78 -12.48 -16.11
CA ARG A 6 3.02 -11.53 -15.01
C ARG A 6 3.06 -12.35 -13.75
N GLY A 7 4.28 -12.71 -13.37
CA GLY A 7 4.61 -13.38 -12.12
C GLY A 7 3.66 -12.95 -11.01
N TYR A 8 2.88 -13.93 -10.57
CA TYR A 8 1.95 -13.86 -9.45
C TYR A 8 2.77 -13.43 -8.23
N PHE A 9 2.93 -12.12 -8.05
CA PHE A 9 3.58 -11.57 -6.87
C PHE A 9 2.64 -11.90 -5.70
N ASP A 10 3.02 -12.93 -4.95
CA ASP A 10 2.52 -13.24 -3.62
C ASP A 10 1.08 -13.78 -3.55
N ASP A 11 0.87 -15.02 -4.01
CA ASP A 11 -0.31 -15.86 -3.68
C ASP A 11 -0.55 -15.91 -2.17
N ALA A 12 0.51 -16.07 -1.40
CA ALA A 12 0.43 -16.09 0.06
C ALA A 12 -0.05 -14.75 0.66
N MET A 13 0.36 -13.60 0.14
CA MET A 13 -0.14 -12.29 0.63
C MET A 13 -1.56 -12.02 0.14
N THR A 14 -1.87 -12.41 -1.09
CA THR A 14 -3.19 -12.27 -1.72
C THR A 14 -4.24 -13.12 -1.03
N GLU A 15 -3.89 -14.27 -0.44
CA GLU A 15 -4.82 -15.08 0.35
C GLU A 15 -4.95 -14.62 1.81
N ARG A 16 -3.88 -14.10 2.41
CA ARG A 16 -3.88 -13.71 3.85
C ARG A 16 -4.66 -12.43 4.13
N ALA A 17 -4.63 -11.45 3.22
CA ALA A 17 -5.28 -10.16 3.41
C ALA A 17 -6.82 -10.24 3.34
N PRO A 18 -7.45 -10.93 2.37
CA PRO A 18 -8.89 -11.14 2.35
C PRO A 18 -9.38 -11.91 3.57
N GLY A 19 -8.63 -12.93 4.02
CA GLY A 19 -8.98 -13.67 5.23
C GLY A 19 -9.05 -12.78 6.48
N ALA A 20 -8.16 -11.79 6.63
CA ALA A 20 -8.23 -10.84 7.72
C ALA A 20 -9.47 -9.94 7.63
N ILE A 21 -9.86 -9.52 6.42
CA ILE A 21 -11.05 -8.70 6.19
C ILE A 21 -12.34 -9.46 6.52
N PHE A 22 -12.44 -10.73 6.10
CA PHE A 22 -13.59 -11.57 6.40
C PHE A 22 -13.73 -11.84 7.90
N GLU A 23 -12.63 -12.14 8.61
CA GLU A 23 -12.65 -12.33 10.07
C GLU A 23 -13.13 -11.08 10.82
N VAL A 24 -12.58 -9.92 10.45
CA VAL A 24 -12.99 -8.63 11.03
C VAL A 24 -14.46 -8.34 10.74
N SER A 25 -14.92 -8.58 9.52
CA SER A 25 -16.31 -8.33 9.11
C SER A 25 -17.30 -9.29 9.77
N ASN A 26 -16.93 -10.57 9.94
CA ASN A 26 -17.74 -11.56 10.63
C ASN A 26 -17.81 -11.29 12.15
N THR A 27 -16.72 -10.82 12.75
CA THR A 27 -16.65 -10.54 14.19
C THR A 27 -17.38 -9.26 14.57
N LEU A 28 -17.18 -8.18 13.82
CA LEU A 28 -17.85 -6.90 14.08
C LEU A 28 -19.27 -6.86 13.52
N GLY A 29 -19.59 -7.61 12.47
CA GLY A 29 -20.85 -7.48 11.75
C GLY A 29 -20.96 -6.13 11.02
N ALA A 30 -22.17 -5.76 10.63
CA ALA A 30 -22.46 -4.49 9.96
C ALA A 30 -22.99 -3.43 10.95
N GLY A 31 -22.67 -2.14 10.72
CA GLY A 31 -23.24 -1.01 11.48
C GLY A 31 -22.24 -0.21 12.31
N PHE A 32 -20.95 -0.52 12.25
CA PHE A 32 -19.89 0.27 12.89
C PHE A 32 -19.34 1.38 11.99
N LEU A 33 -18.67 2.35 12.60
CA LEU A 33 -17.96 3.41 11.86
C LEU A 33 -16.74 2.82 11.13
N GLU A 34 -16.40 3.39 9.98
CA GLU A 34 -15.23 3.02 9.19
C GLU A 34 -13.94 2.96 10.02
N LYS A 35 -13.78 3.90 10.97
CA LYS A 35 -12.61 3.94 11.85
C LYS A 35 -12.44 2.69 12.72
N VAL A 36 -13.55 2.04 13.07
CA VAL A 36 -13.54 0.79 13.84
C VAL A 36 -13.03 -0.35 12.97
N TYR A 37 -13.50 -0.46 11.73
CA TYR A 37 -13.01 -1.45 10.78
C TYR A 37 -11.52 -1.27 10.47
N GLN A 38 -11.07 -0.03 10.25
CA GLN A 38 -9.64 0.26 10.04
C GLN A 38 -8.79 -0.24 11.21
N ARG A 39 -9.18 0.07 12.45
CA ARG A 39 -8.44 -0.33 13.65
C ARG A 39 -8.42 -1.85 13.82
N ALA A 40 -9.55 -2.51 13.59
CA ALA A 40 -9.66 -3.96 13.70
C ALA A 40 -8.85 -4.67 12.60
N LEU A 41 -8.89 -4.17 11.37
CA LEU A 41 -8.11 -4.72 10.25
C LEU A 41 -6.61 -4.56 10.47
N LEU A 42 -6.15 -3.39 10.91
CA LEU A 42 -4.73 -3.21 11.28
C LEU A 42 -4.31 -4.14 12.42
N HIS A 43 -5.20 -4.41 13.37
CA HIS A 43 -4.92 -5.33 14.47
C HIS A 43 -4.75 -6.76 13.96
N GLU A 44 -5.65 -7.25 13.12
CA GLU A 44 -5.56 -8.59 12.52
C GLU A 44 -4.32 -8.71 11.61
N LEU A 45 -4.11 -7.76 10.70
CA LEU A 45 -2.92 -7.77 9.84
C LEU A 45 -1.63 -7.83 10.65
N ARG A 46 -1.57 -7.13 11.80
CA ARG A 46 -0.43 -7.20 12.72
C ARG A 46 -0.30 -8.57 13.40
N LEU A 47 -1.40 -9.22 13.79
CA LEU A 47 -1.38 -10.59 14.34
C LEU A 47 -0.82 -11.60 13.32
N ARG A 48 -1.11 -11.38 12.03
CA ARG A 48 -0.58 -12.18 10.92
C ARG A 48 0.85 -11.80 10.52
N GLY A 49 1.49 -10.87 11.23
CA GLY A 49 2.85 -10.39 10.96
C GLY A 49 2.97 -9.46 9.75
N ILE A 50 1.85 -8.98 9.21
CA ILE A 50 1.80 -8.09 8.06
C ILE A 50 1.84 -6.65 8.54
N ARG A 51 2.85 -5.89 8.10
CA ARG A 51 2.94 -4.46 8.36
C ARG A 51 2.00 -3.72 7.40
N ALA A 52 0.95 -3.12 7.96
CA ALA A 52 -0.02 -2.33 7.21
C ALA A 52 -0.22 -0.95 7.85
N ALA A 53 -0.60 0.03 7.03
CA ALA A 53 -0.97 1.37 7.46
C ALA A 53 -2.33 1.72 6.84
N ALA A 54 -3.21 2.33 7.63
CA ALA A 54 -4.50 2.81 7.14
C ALA A 54 -4.33 4.18 6.46
N GLU A 55 -5.10 4.41 5.40
CA GLU A 55 -5.26 5.73 4.75
C GLU A 55 -3.92 6.39 4.38
N VAL A 56 -3.00 5.64 3.78
CA VAL A 56 -1.75 6.21 3.29
C VAL A 56 -2.02 7.20 2.15
N SER A 57 -1.58 8.44 2.35
CA SER A 57 -1.60 9.45 1.29
C SER A 57 -0.72 8.97 0.14
N PHE A 58 -1.32 8.78 -1.03
CA PHE A 58 -0.56 8.44 -2.23
C PHE A 58 -0.07 9.73 -2.89
N PRO A 59 1.23 10.02 -2.89
CA PRO A 59 1.75 11.21 -3.53
C PRO A 59 1.51 11.10 -5.03
N ARG A 60 0.89 12.13 -5.62
CA ARG A 60 0.74 12.20 -7.07
C ARG A 60 2.14 12.36 -7.67
N PRO A 61 2.62 11.45 -8.54
CA PRO A 61 3.90 11.63 -9.20
C PRO A 61 3.77 12.85 -10.13
N THR A 62 4.31 13.99 -9.69
CA THR A 62 4.44 15.16 -10.55
C THR A 62 5.61 14.91 -11.50
N LEU A 63 5.32 14.81 -12.80
CA LEU A 63 6.32 14.81 -13.87
C LEU A 63 6.99 16.20 -13.96
N SER A 64 7.81 16.57 -12.98
CA SER A 64 8.75 17.69 -13.09
C SER A 64 9.75 17.65 -11.95
N ALA A 65 10.86 16.97 -12.19
CA ALA A 65 12.15 17.40 -11.67
C ALA A 65 13.11 17.42 -12.85
N SER A 66 12.89 18.41 -13.72
CA SER A 66 13.90 18.91 -14.63
C SER A 66 15.16 19.18 -13.80
N LYS A 67 16.23 18.41 -14.07
CA LYS A 67 17.57 18.66 -13.57
C LYS A 67 18.02 20.04 -14.11
N LYS A 68 17.68 21.12 -13.41
CA LYS A 68 18.30 22.44 -13.62
C LYS A 68 19.35 22.64 -12.54
N GLY A 69 20.59 22.83 -12.98
CA GLY A 69 21.62 23.49 -12.19
C GLY A 69 22.76 22.58 -11.72
N SER A 70 23.77 22.44 -12.57
CA SER A 70 25.13 22.66 -12.10
C SER A 70 25.67 23.89 -12.83
N PRO A 71 25.84 25.05 -12.19
CA PRO A 71 26.73 26.05 -12.74
C PRO A 71 28.15 25.53 -12.54
N SER A 72 28.77 25.07 -13.61
CA SER A 72 30.23 24.82 -13.66
C SER A 72 30.93 26.16 -13.41
N PRO A 73 31.71 26.31 -12.33
CA PRO A 73 32.55 27.48 -12.17
C PRO A 73 33.84 27.30 -12.98
N THR A 74 34.42 28.43 -13.40
CA THR A 74 35.82 28.58 -13.82
C THR A 74 36.26 27.90 -15.12
N LEU A 75 36.29 28.69 -16.19
CA LEU A 75 37.47 28.80 -17.06
C LEU A 75 37.40 30.14 -17.83
N PHE A 76 37.94 31.20 -17.24
CA PHE A 76 38.49 32.32 -18.01
C PHE A 76 40.00 32.19 -17.82
N ALA A 77 40.67 31.76 -18.89
CA ALA A 77 42.09 31.88 -19.12
C ALA A 77 42.26 32.75 -20.37
#